data_AF-A0A180FIN2-F1
#
_entry.id   AF-A0A180FIN2-F1
#
_cell.length_a   1.000
_cell.length_b   1.000
_cell.length_c   1.000
_cell.angle_alpha   90.00
_cell.angle_beta   90.00
_cell.angle_gamma   90.00
#
_symmetry.space_group_name_H-M   'P 1'
#
loop_
_entity.id
_entity.type
_entity.pdbx_description
1 polymer ?
#
loop_
_entity_poly.entity_id
_entity_poly.type
_entity_poly.pdbx_seq_one_letter_code
_entity_poly.pdbx_strand_id
1 'polypeptide(L)' 'MELVFTLSLISVVALGIYIYTFTPSGKRWTGEADDVQE' A
#
# COMPACT_ATOMS: atom_id res chain seq x y z
N MET A 1 -7.57 -13.30 -22.25
CA MET A 1 -7.18 -11.89 -22.08
C MET A 1 -7.76 -11.32 -20.77
N GLU A 2 -9.04 -11.56 -20.49
CA GLU A 2 -9.74 -11.25 -19.22
C GLU A 2 -8.98 -11.66 -17.95
N LEU A 3 -8.54 -12.92 -17.83
CA LEU A 3 -7.87 -13.41 -16.62
C LEU A 3 -6.59 -12.63 -16.28
N VAL A 4 -5.79 -12.30 -17.30
CA VAL A 4 -4.53 -11.56 -17.12
C VAL A 4 -4.82 -10.12 -16.66
N PHE A 5 -5.87 -9.50 -17.20
CA PHE A 5 -6.32 -8.18 -16.77
C PHE A 5 -6.79 -8.19 -15.32
N THR A 6 -7.60 -9.17 -14.92
CA THR A 6 -8.07 -9.33 -13.54
C THR A 6 -6.92 -9.54 -12.57
N LEU A 7 -5.97 -10.43 -12.90
CA LEU A 7 -4.80 -10.68 -12.05
C LEU A 7 -3.88 -9.45 -11.96
N SER A 8 -3.71 -8.71 -13.06
CA SER A 8 -2.94 -7.48 -13.08
C SER A 8 -3.57 -6.41 -12.19
N LEU A 9 -4.89 -6.21 -12.28
CA LEU A 9 -5.62 -5.28 -11.43
C LEU A 9 -5.48 -5.66 -9.95
N ILE A 10 -5.68 -6.94 -9.61
CA ILE A 10 -5.52 -7.44 -8.23
C ILE A 10 -4.10 -7.18 -7.73
N SER A 11 -3.09 -7.41 -8.58
CA SER A 11 -1.68 -7.21 -8.21
C SER A 11 -1.36 -5.74 -7.90
N VAL A 12 -1.89 -4.81 -8.71
CA VAL A 12 -1.72 -3.36 -8.49
C VAL A 12 -2.39 -2.93 -7.18
N VAL A 13 -3.62 -3.39 -6.92
CA VAL A 13 -4.34 -3.08 -5.69
C VAL A 13 -3.62 -3.65 -4.47
N ALA A 14 -3.18 -4.91 -4.53
CA ALA A 14 -2.45 -5.56 -3.44
C ALA A 14 -1.13 -4.84 -3.14
N LEU A 15 -0.38 -4.42 -4.17
CA LEU A 15 0.85 -3.65 -4.01
C LEU A 15 0.57 -2.28 -3.37
N GLY A 16 -0.49 -1.59 -3.78
CA GLY A 16 -0.92 -0.32 -3.18
C GLY A 16 -1.25 -0.45 -1.70
N ILE A 17 -2.02 -1.48 -1.32
CA ILE A 17 -2.36 -1.78 0.09
C ILE A 17 -1.11 -2.12 0.89
N TYR A 18 -0.20 -2.91 0.31
CA TYR A 18 1.05 -3.27 0.97
C TYR A 18 1.90 -2.04 1.28
N ILE A 19 2.06 -1.15 0.29
CA ILE A 19 2.80 0.11 0.47
C ILE A 19 2.13 0.97 1.53
N TYR A 20 0.81 1.18 1.43
CA TYR A 20 0.04 1.97 2.38
C TYR A 20 0.17 1.47 3.83
N THR A 21 0.15 0.16 4.03
CA THR A 21 0.08 -0.42 5.38
C THR A 21 1.45 -0.69 5.99
N PHE A 22 2.39 -1.24 5.21
CA PHE A 22 3.60 -1.85 5.77
C PHE A 22 4.87 -1.07 5.48
N THR A 23 4.86 -0.12 4.55
CA THR A 23 6.06 0.67 4.27
C THR A 23 6.10 1.92 5.14
N PRO A 24 7.30 2.42 5.50
CA PRO A 24 7.45 3.68 6.23
C PRO A 24 6.75 4.86 5.53
N SER A 25 6.80 4.91 4.19
CA SER A 25 6.11 5.92 3.39
C SER A 25 4.59 5.86 3.54
N GLY A 26 4.01 4.65 3.58
CA GLY A 26 2.59 4.45 3.85
C GLY A 26 2.20 4.88 5.26
N LYS A 27 2.99 4.48 6.27
CA LYS A 27 2.81 4.92 7.67
C LYS A 27 2.89 6.45 7.83
N ARG A 28 3.75 7.12 7.06
CA ARG A 28 3.80 8.60 7.01
C ARG A 28 2.52 9.22 6.46
N TRP A 29 1.86 8.59 5.48
CA TRP A 29 0.59 9.09 4.95
C TRP A 29 -0.57 8.89 5.92
N THR A 30 -0.54 7.84 6.75
CA THR A 30 -1.57 7.57 7.76
C THR A 30 -1.35 8.33 9.06
N GLY A 31 -0.22 9.02 9.22
CA GLY A 31 0.16 9.68 10.47
C GLY A 31 0.63 8.71 11.57
N GLU A 32 0.87 7.44 11.22
CA GLU A 32 1.45 6.40 12.10
C GLU A 32 2.99 6.45 12.08
N ALA A 33 3.58 7.47 11.46
CA ALA A 33 5.01 7.71 11.57
C ALA A 33 5.31 8.17 13.00
N ASP A 34 6.32 7.57 13.62
CA ASP A 34 6.88 7.92 14.93
C ASP A 34 7.41 9.37 15.03
N ASP A 35 6.97 10.29 14.16
CA ASP A 35 7.17 11.74 14.25
C ASP A 35 6.29 12.36 15.38
N VAL A 36 5.50 11.55 16.11
CA VAL A 36 4.69 11.92 17.29
C VAL A 36 5.22 11.30 18.60
N GLN A 37 6.52 11.03 18.70
CA GLN A 37 7.16 10.83 20.00
C GLN A 37 7.70 12.18 20.51
N GLU A 38 6.86 12.86 21.33
CA GLU A 38 7.30 13.80 22.38
C GLU A 38 7.82 13.01 23.59
#